data_AF-E1ZLT4-F1
#
_entry.id   AF-E1ZLT4-F1
#
_cell.length_a   1.000
_cell.length_b   1.000
_cell.length_c   1.000
_cell.angle_alpha   90.00
_cell.angle_beta   90.00
_cell.angle_gamma   90.00
#
_symmetry.space_group_name_H-M   'P 1'
#
loop_
_entity.id
_entity.type
_entity.pdbx_description
1 polymer ?
#
loop_
_entity_poly.entity_id
_entity_poly.type
_entity_poly.pdbx_seq_one_letter_code
_entity_poly.pdbx_strand_id
1 'polypeptide(L)'
;MERPHVAAAACALCPGGGGTSVREALAHKVSRERIGAELEGMIHGPDPVMALRLLHRLRIFAAVFALPPAAVGGLGEAAFGAAATALAAAAYDEMAAWGHPEAAFDRDARRRCLLAAVLLPVADLQVPAAKGKATSAAAHVVREALKWKAKDAEAVDALHAAAPQLAAIYRQLQGQPDGVPAPEELRMRLGRVIRSLKQLWPAGCVTAALLHSSRGMGLDGEAAPLSPGEAAAAAAEPSDGEPDAAGTQRRLDFCEVLLDAATAYGVAGCWQWKPLLDGKQVMAAMGMTAGGPQLGRLLAAAVDWQLAHPAGTADECREWLRREHGGGVGGLG
;
A
#
# COMPACT_ATOMS: atom_id res chain seq x y z
N MET A 1 -23.45 -16.81 41.64
CA MET A 1 -23.16 -17.30 40.27
C MET A 1 -24.33 -16.88 39.41
N GLU A 2 -24.04 -16.11 38.36
CA GLU A 2 -24.75 -15.98 37.07
C GLU A 2 -24.69 -14.53 36.57
N ARG A 3 -24.24 -14.40 35.31
CA ARG A 3 -23.92 -13.16 34.59
C ARG A 3 -25.18 -12.68 33.86
N PRO A 4 -25.40 -11.36 33.68
CA PRO A 4 -26.44 -10.92 32.76
C PRO A 4 -25.95 -10.95 31.31
N HIS A 5 -26.81 -11.50 30.46
CA HIS A 5 -26.80 -11.52 29.01
C HIS A 5 -26.84 -10.08 28.46
N VAL A 6 -25.93 -9.74 27.54
CA VAL A 6 -26.02 -8.50 26.74
C VAL A 6 -26.99 -8.77 25.59
N ALA A 7 -28.16 -8.12 25.65
CA ALA A 7 -29.17 -8.18 24.61
C ALA A 7 -28.91 -7.13 23.52
N ALA A 8 -29.20 -7.57 22.30
CA ALA A 8 -29.26 -6.87 21.01
C ALA A 8 -29.54 -5.35 21.05
N ALA A 9 -28.63 -4.58 20.45
CA ALA A 9 -28.97 -3.29 19.87
C ALA A 9 -29.48 -3.54 18.44
N ALA A 10 -30.81 -3.56 18.30
CA ALA A 10 -31.49 -3.69 17.02
C ALA A 10 -31.29 -2.42 16.16
N CYS A 11 -30.85 -2.63 14.93
CA CYS A 11 -30.77 -1.64 13.87
C CYS A 11 -32.19 -1.29 13.42
N ALA A 12 -32.71 -0.14 13.84
CA ALA A 12 -33.94 0.42 13.31
C ALA A 12 -33.59 1.27 12.09
N LEU A 13 -34.10 0.92 10.90
CA LEU A 13 -34.47 1.82 9.78
C LEU A 13 -35.00 1.01 8.57
N CYS A 14 -36.31 0.73 8.56
CA CYS A 14 -37.26 0.95 7.44
C CYS A 14 -38.50 0.02 7.52
N PRO A 15 -39.70 0.50 7.15
CA PRO A 15 -40.94 -0.26 7.22
C PRO A 15 -41.22 -1.03 5.92
N GLY A 16 -41.72 -2.26 6.06
CA GLY A 16 -42.62 -2.92 5.10
C GLY A 16 -41.99 -3.65 3.90
N GLY A 17 -41.91 -4.99 4.01
CA GLY A 17 -41.71 -5.90 2.87
C GLY A 17 -41.00 -7.20 3.28
N GLY A 18 -41.72 -8.30 3.41
CA GLY A 18 -41.24 -9.59 3.93
C GLY A 18 -40.26 -10.36 3.05
N GLY A 19 -39.06 -9.82 2.85
CA GLY A 19 -37.89 -10.53 2.36
C GLY A 19 -36.70 -10.20 3.25
N THR A 20 -35.86 -11.19 3.59
CA THR A 20 -34.57 -10.92 4.27
C THR A 20 -33.84 -9.89 3.41
N SER A 21 -33.42 -8.76 3.98
CA SER A 21 -32.75 -7.73 3.18
C SER A 21 -31.54 -8.36 2.48
N VAL A 22 -31.23 -7.96 1.25
CA VAL A 22 -30.08 -8.53 0.49
C VAL A 22 -28.80 -8.50 1.32
N ARG A 23 -28.66 -7.48 2.17
CA ARG A 23 -27.57 -7.32 3.14
C ARG A 23 -27.52 -8.43 4.20
N GLU A 24 -28.65 -8.75 4.83
CA GLU A 24 -28.75 -9.86 5.80
C GLU A 24 -28.55 -11.21 5.12
N ALA A 25 -29.04 -11.38 3.89
CA ALA A 25 -28.82 -12.58 3.11
C ALA A 25 -27.33 -12.78 2.78
N LEU A 26 -26.60 -11.72 2.40
CA LEU A 26 -25.15 -11.79 2.20
C LEU A 26 -24.39 -12.04 3.50
N ALA A 27 -24.83 -11.47 4.62
CA ALA A 27 -24.19 -11.66 5.91
C ALA A 27 -24.33 -13.10 6.44
N HIS A 28 -25.44 -13.79 6.14
CA HIS A 28 -25.80 -15.05 6.79
C HIS A 28 -25.99 -16.26 5.86
N LYS A 29 -26.22 -16.07 4.55
CA LYS A 29 -26.56 -17.15 3.60
C LYS A 29 -25.53 -17.37 2.50
N VAL A 30 -24.60 -16.44 2.31
CA VAL A 30 -23.53 -16.56 1.31
C VAL A 30 -22.19 -16.66 2.03
N SER A 31 -21.39 -17.66 1.67
CA SER A 31 -20.07 -17.85 2.30
C SER A 31 -19.08 -16.76 1.88
N ARG A 32 -18.07 -16.51 2.72
CA ARG A 32 -17.00 -15.54 2.44
C ARG A 32 -16.19 -15.93 1.22
N GLU A 33 -15.97 -17.23 1.02
CA GLU A 33 -15.31 -17.80 -0.14
C GLU A 33 -16.08 -17.50 -1.42
N ARG A 34 -17.42 -17.59 -1.40
CA ARG A 34 -18.24 -17.27 -2.57
C ARG A 34 -18.20 -15.77 -2.86
N ILE A 35 -18.32 -14.91 -1.84
CA ILE A 35 -18.20 -13.46 -2.00
C ILE A 35 -16.84 -13.10 -2.63
N GLY A 36 -15.76 -13.68 -2.11
CA GLY A 36 -14.42 -13.50 -2.64
C GLY A 36 -14.27 -13.92 -4.10
N ALA A 37 -14.83 -15.08 -4.48
CA ALA A 37 -14.76 -15.57 -5.86
C ALA A 37 -15.52 -14.66 -6.84
N GLU A 38 -16.70 -14.17 -6.46
CA GLU A 38 -17.47 -13.23 -7.30
C GLU A 38 -16.74 -11.88 -7.43
N LEU A 39 -16.17 -11.35 -6.34
CA LEU A 39 -15.37 -10.13 -6.40
C LEU A 39 -14.13 -10.29 -7.27
N GLU A 40 -13.47 -11.45 -7.23
CA GLU A 40 -12.34 -11.73 -8.10
C GLU A 40 -12.75 -11.73 -9.58
N GLY A 41 -13.92 -12.29 -9.90
CA GLY A 41 -14.53 -12.21 -11.22
C GLY A 41 -14.82 -10.77 -11.65
N MET A 42 -15.40 -9.96 -10.75
CA MET A 42 -15.69 -8.55 -10.99
C MET A 42 -14.42 -7.72 -11.25
N ILE A 43 -13.35 -7.90 -10.45
CA ILE A 43 -12.10 -7.14 -10.61
C ILE A 43 -11.38 -7.49 -11.92
N HIS A 44 -11.49 -8.74 -12.38
CA HIS A 44 -10.94 -9.16 -13.67
C HIS A 44 -11.88 -8.93 -14.85
N GLY A 45 -13.10 -8.45 -14.59
CA GLY A 45 -14.09 -8.17 -15.62
C GLY A 45 -13.72 -6.95 -16.45
N PRO A 46 -14.59 -6.59 -17.42
CA PRO A 46 -14.35 -5.47 -18.32
C PRO A 46 -14.40 -4.12 -17.62
N ASP A 47 -15.18 -3.98 -16.53
CA ASP A 47 -15.35 -2.74 -15.79
C ASP A 47 -15.34 -2.98 -14.27
N PRO A 48 -14.14 -3.08 -13.66
CA PRO A 48 -14.01 -3.32 -12.22
C PRO A 48 -14.45 -2.10 -11.38
N VAL A 49 -14.35 -0.89 -11.93
CA VAL A 49 -14.73 0.35 -11.24
C VAL A 49 -16.25 0.42 -11.08
N MET A 50 -17.00 0.15 -12.15
CA MET A 50 -18.46 0.08 -12.07
C MET A 50 -18.93 -0.99 -11.09
N ALA A 51 -18.28 -2.17 -11.08
CA ALA A 51 -18.61 -3.21 -10.12
C ALA A 51 -18.48 -2.71 -8.67
N LEU A 52 -17.38 -2.03 -8.33
CA LEU A 52 -17.18 -1.43 -7.01
C LEU A 52 -18.20 -0.33 -6.69
N ARG A 53 -18.53 0.54 -7.66
CA ARG A 53 -19.58 1.56 -7.52
C ARG A 53 -20.95 0.93 -7.22
N LEU A 54 -21.28 -0.16 -7.90
CA LEU A 54 -22.52 -0.90 -7.65
C LEU A 54 -22.54 -1.54 -6.26
N LEU A 55 -21.42 -2.12 -5.78
CA LEU A 55 -21.34 -2.61 -4.40
C LEU A 55 -21.63 -1.50 -3.38
N HIS A 56 -21.14 -0.29 -3.63
CA HIS A 56 -21.38 0.87 -2.78
C HIS A 56 -22.83 1.36 -2.86
N ARG A 57 -23.37 1.57 -4.07
CA ARG A 57 -24.76 2.03 -4.32
C ARG A 57 -25.81 1.08 -3.75
N LEU A 58 -25.56 -0.22 -3.86
CA LEU A 58 -26.43 -1.26 -3.32
C LEU A 58 -26.23 -1.46 -1.80
N ARG A 59 -25.36 -0.68 -1.15
CA ARG A 59 -25.09 -0.72 0.30
C ARG A 59 -24.61 -2.10 0.79
N ILE A 60 -23.90 -2.82 -0.07
CA ILE A 60 -23.29 -4.13 0.24
C ILE A 60 -21.76 -4.05 0.38
N PHE A 61 -21.16 -2.89 0.13
CA PHE A 61 -19.71 -2.71 0.18
C PHE A 61 -19.07 -3.17 1.50
N ALA A 62 -19.53 -2.70 2.67
CA ALA A 62 -18.92 -3.15 3.95
C ALA A 62 -19.31 -4.58 4.33
N ALA A 63 -20.34 -5.15 3.71
CA ALA A 63 -20.56 -6.60 3.83
C ALA A 63 -19.46 -7.38 3.08
N VAL A 64 -18.99 -6.88 1.94
CA VAL A 64 -17.89 -7.50 1.15
C VAL A 64 -16.53 -7.24 1.80
N PHE A 65 -16.20 -5.98 2.10
CA PHE A 65 -14.94 -5.56 2.72
C PHE A 65 -15.07 -5.44 4.24
N ALA A 66 -15.60 -6.50 4.86
CA ALA A 66 -15.95 -6.49 6.27
C ALA A 66 -14.73 -6.31 7.18
N LEU A 67 -14.85 -5.39 8.13
CA LEU A 67 -13.90 -5.17 9.22
C LEU A 67 -14.57 -5.41 10.58
N PRO A 68 -13.83 -5.91 11.59
CA PRO A 68 -14.35 -6.00 12.94
C PRO A 68 -14.68 -4.60 13.49
N PRO A 69 -15.80 -4.41 14.21
CA PRO A 69 -16.20 -3.10 14.73
C PRO A 69 -15.11 -2.37 15.52
N ALA A 70 -14.28 -3.12 16.26
CA ALA A 70 -13.15 -2.58 17.03
C ALA A 70 -12.02 -1.97 16.18
N ALA A 71 -11.96 -2.29 14.88
CA ALA A 71 -10.92 -1.84 13.96
C ALA A 71 -11.38 -0.72 13.02
N VAL A 72 -12.68 -0.37 13.00
CA VAL A 72 -13.25 0.59 12.04
C VAL A 72 -12.78 2.02 12.30
N GLY A 73 -12.19 2.32 13.46
CA GLY A 73 -11.51 3.60 13.71
C GLY A 73 -12.40 4.85 13.59
N GLY A 74 -13.72 4.70 13.65
CA GLY A 74 -14.68 5.78 13.41
C GLY A 74 -15.02 6.05 11.92
N LEU A 75 -14.41 5.30 10.99
CA LEU A 75 -14.72 5.40 9.57
C LEU A 75 -16.14 4.86 9.29
N GLY A 76 -17.07 5.75 8.95
CA GLY A 76 -18.43 5.35 8.60
C GLY A 76 -18.46 4.44 7.36
N GLU A 77 -19.33 3.42 7.34
CA GLU A 77 -19.47 2.49 6.20
C GLU A 77 -19.68 3.20 4.86
N ALA A 78 -20.47 4.28 4.86
CA ALA A 78 -20.69 5.09 3.66
C ALA A 78 -19.41 5.80 3.21
N ALA A 79 -18.68 6.41 4.15
CA ALA A 79 -17.41 7.09 3.88
C ALA A 79 -16.34 6.13 3.36
N PHE A 80 -16.26 4.92 3.92
CA PHE A 80 -15.33 3.90 3.45
C PHE A 80 -15.62 3.51 1.99
N GLY A 81 -16.86 3.16 1.67
CA GLY A 81 -17.22 2.76 0.31
C GLY A 81 -17.07 3.90 -0.71
N ALA A 82 -17.42 5.13 -0.35
CA ALA A 82 -17.25 6.28 -1.21
C ALA A 82 -15.76 6.55 -1.52
N ALA A 83 -14.91 6.62 -0.48
CA ALA A 83 -13.46 6.81 -0.65
C ALA A 83 -12.83 5.67 -1.44
N ALA A 84 -13.17 4.42 -1.13
CA ALA A 84 -12.64 3.24 -1.81
C ALA A 84 -13.00 3.20 -3.30
N THR A 85 -14.24 3.56 -3.65
CA THR A 85 -14.67 3.59 -5.07
C THR A 85 -14.02 4.72 -5.85
N ALA A 86 -13.85 5.90 -5.25
CA ALA A 86 -13.12 7.01 -5.86
C ALA A 86 -11.63 6.68 -6.10
N LEU A 87 -10.97 6.11 -5.10
CA LEU A 87 -9.56 5.71 -5.20
C LEU A 87 -9.36 4.57 -6.20
N ALA A 88 -10.28 3.60 -6.26
CA ALA A 88 -10.23 2.53 -7.25
C ALA A 88 -10.40 3.05 -8.68
N ALA A 89 -11.31 4.01 -8.90
CA ALA A 89 -11.46 4.68 -10.19
C ALA A 89 -10.17 5.40 -10.59
N ALA A 90 -9.61 6.20 -9.67
CA ALA A 90 -8.38 6.93 -9.89
C ALA A 90 -7.18 6.02 -10.23
N ALA A 91 -7.02 4.90 -9.51
CA ALA A 91 -6.00 3.89 -9.82
C ALA A 91 -6.23 3.22 -11.19
N TYR A 92 -7.48 2.90 -11.52
CA TYR A 92 -7.81 2.25 -12.78
C TYR A 92 -7.44 3.14 -13.98
N ASP A 93 -7.86 4.40 -13.94
CA ASP A 93 -7.58 5.38 -14.99
C ASP A 93 -6.08 5.65 -15.11
N GLU A 94 -5.38 5.77 -14.00
CA GLU A 94 -3.94 6.00 -13.97
C GLU A 94 -3.15 4.83 -14.56
N MET A 95 -3.46 3.58 -14.16
CA MET A 95 -2.82 2.38 -14.73
C MET A 95 -3.16 2.17 -16.21
N ALA A 96 -4.29 2.68 -16.69
CA ALA A 96 -4.67 2.62 -18.09
C ALA A 96 -3.92 3.67 -18.91
N ALA A 97 -3.77 4.88 -18.37
CA ALA A 97 -3.16 6.02 -19.05
C ALA A 97 -1.63 6.02 -19.02
N TRP A 98 -1.00 5.46 -17.97
CA TRP A 98 0.46 5.60 -17.77
C TRP A 98 1.28 5.03 -18.94
N GLY A 99 0.94 3.86 -19.46
CA GLY A 99 1.46 3.36 -20.74
C GLY A 99 2.98 3.18 -20.88
N HIS A 100 3.78 3.38 -19.81
CA HIS A 100 5.24 3.32 -19.89
C HIS A 100 5.77 1.88 -19.93
N PRO A 101 6.76 1.53 -20.78
CA PRO A 101 7.27 0.15 -20.91
C PRO A 101 7.82 -0.46 -19.62
N GLU A 102 8.47 0.35 -18.77
CA GLU A 102 9.00 -0.09 -17.47
C GLU A 102 7.93 -0.16 -16.37
N ALA A 103 6.73 0.39 -16.63
CA ALA A 103 5.59 0.44 -15.71
C ALA A 103 4.46 -0.49 -16.17
N ALA A 104 4.81 -1.68 -16.65
CA ALA A 104 3.83 -2.64 -17.13
C ALA A 104 3.03 -3.28 -15.97
N PHE A 105 1.71 -3.33 -16.11
CA PHE A 105 0.83 -4.02 -15.17
C PHE A 105 0.27 -5.28 -15.81
N ASP A 106 0.77 -6.44 -15.36
CA ASP A 106 0.11 -7.71 -15.62
C ASP A 106 -1.25 -7.80 -14.88
N ARG A 107 -2.03 -8.85 -15.20
CA ARG A 107 -3.37 -9.03 -14.61
C ARG A 107 -3.35 -9.05 -13.08
N ASP A 108 -2.33 -9.66 -12.49
CA ASP A 108 -2.17 -9.81 -11.04
C ASP A 108 -1.75 -8.48 -10.39
N ALA A 109 -0.86 -7.73 -11.03
CA ALA A 109 -0.41 -6.40 -10.60
C ALA A 109 -1.56 -5.39 -10.64
N ARG A 110 -2.38 -5.39 -11.70
CA ARG A 110 -3.60 -4.55 -11.78
C ARG A 110 -4.56 -4.86 -10.65
N ARG A 111 -4.84 -6.14 -10.41
CA ARG A 111 -5.72 -6.58 -9.31
C ARG A 111 -5.19 -6.14 -7.95
N ARG A 112 -3.90 -6.34 -7.67
CA ARG A 112 -3.28 -5.95 -6.39
C ARG A 112 -3.24 -4.43 -6.21
N CYS A 113 -2.99 -3.66 -7.27
CA CYS A 113 -3.04 -2.21 -7.24
C CYS A 113 -4.46 -1.70 -6.95
N LEU A 114 -5.48 -2.26 -7.62
CA LEU A 114 -6.89 -1.93 -7.33
C LEU A 114 -7.26 -2.27 -5.89
N LEU A 115 -6.86 -3.45 -5.41
CA LEU A 115 -7.14 -3.85 -4.03
C LEU A 115 -6.44 -2.93 -3.02
N ALA A 116 -5.20 -2.51 -3.29
CA ALA A 116 -4.49 -1.54 -2.47
C ALA A 116 -5.20 -0.18 -2.48
N ALA A 117 -5.70 0.30 -3.63
CA ALA A 117 -6.48 1.53 -3.71
C ALA A 117 -7.79 1.46 -2.91
N VAL A 118 -8.55 0.36 -3.05
CA VAL A 118 -9.80 0.12 -2.31
C VAL A 118 -9.57 0.11 -0.79
N LEU A 119 -8.46 -0.46 -0.34
CA LEU A 119 -8.13 -0.61 1.08
C LEU A 119 -7.27 0.52 1.64
N LEU A 120 -6.88 1.50 0.83
CA LEU A 120 -6.06 2.63 1.26
C LEU A 120 -6.72 3.45 2.39
N PRO A 121 -8.06 3.66 2.45
CA PRO A 121 -8.70 4.37 3.55
C PRO A 121 -8.52 3.71 4.93
N VAL A 122 -8.11 2.44 4.96
CA VAL A 122 -7.89 1.66 6.19
C VAL A 122 -6.44 1.19 6.32
N ALA A 123 -5.52 1.73 5.52
CA ALA A 123 -4.12 1.30 5.46
C ALA A 123 -3.40 1.36 6.81
N ASP A 124 -3.68 2.40 7.61
CA ASP A 124 -3.05 2.62 8.92
C ASP A 124 -3.78 1.91 10.08
N LEU A 125 -4.92 1.26 9.80
CA LEU A 125 -5.72 0.60 10.83
C LEU A 125 -5.19 -0.81 11.12
N GLN A 126 -5.29 -1.21 12.39
CA GLN A 126 -4.90 -2.53 12.86
C GLN A 126 -6.10 -3.28 13.43
N VAL A 127 -6.18 -4.57 13.14
CA VAL A 127 -7.15 -5.48 13.71
C VAL A 127 -6.49 -6.25 14.86
N PRO A 128 -6.97 -6.07 16.10
CA PRO A 128 -6.45 -6.81 17.23
C PRO A 128 -6.73 -8.30 17.07
N ALA A 129 -5.71 -9.14 17.31
CA ALA A 129 -5.88 -10.57 17.32
C ALA A 129 -6.42 -11.03 18.70
N ALA A 130 -7.33 -12.01 18.71
CA ALA A 130 -7.76 -12.66 19.96
C ALA A 130 -6.59 -13.38 20.66
N LYS A 131 -5.58 -13.82 19.90
CA LYS A 131 -4.31 -14.38 20.37
C LYS A 131 -3.22 -14.10 19.33
N GLY A 132 -2.08 -13.55 19.75
CA GLY A 132 -0.95 -13.25 18.87
C GLY A 132 -0.85 -11.76 18.50
N LYS A 133 -0.06 -11.46 17.46
CA LYS A 133 0.19 -10.09 17.00
C LYS A 133 -1.03 -9.56 16.23
N ALA A 134 -1.33 -8.28 16.39
CA ALA A 134 -2.28 -7.58 15.53
C ALA A 134 -1.87 -7.70 14.05
N THR A 135 -2.87 -7.66 13.17
CA THR A 135 -2.69 -7.66 11.72
C THR A 135 -3.26 -6.38 11.14
N SER A 136 -2.75 -5.92 9.99
CA SER A 136 -3.35 -4.77 9.31
C SER A 136 -4.82 -5.03 8.96
N ALA A 137 -5.63 -3.96 8.94
CA ALA A 137 -7.00 -4.02 8.47
C ALA A 137 -7.09 -4.53 7.03
N ALA A 138 -6.16 -4.10 6.17
CA ALA A 138 -6.07 -4.60 4.80
C ALA A 138 -5.84 -6.11 4.74
N ALA A 139 -4.86 -6.65 5.46
CA ALA A 139 -4.61 -8.09 5.49
C ALA A 139 -5.78 -8.89 6.07
N HIS A 140 -6.46 -8.35 7.09
CA HIS A 140 -7.67 -8.96 7.62
C HIS A 140 -8.77 -9.05 6.56
N VAL A 141 -9.06 -7.96 5.85
CA VAL A 141 -10.09 -7.94 4.80
C VAL A 141 -9.76 -8.96 3.72
N VAL A 142 -8.52 -8.96 3.20
CA VAL A 142 -8.11 -9.89 2.14
C VAL A 142 -8.22 -11.35 2.58
N ARG A 143 -7.79 -11.67 3.80
CA ARG A 143 -7.72 -13.07 4.27
C ARG A 143 -9.01 -13.59 4.86
N GLU A 144 -9.77 -12.76 5.57
CA GLU A 144 -10.94 -13.19 6.32
C GLU A 144 -12.26 -12.80 5.68
N ALA A 145 -12.37 -11.58 5.14
CA ALA A 145 -13.60 -11.15 4.47
C ALA A 145 -13.69 -11.68 3.04
N LEU A 146 -12.57 -11.66 2.29
CA LEU A 146 -12.51 -12.10 0.90
C LEU A 146 -12.02 -13.54 0.73
N LYS A 147 -11.36 -14.12 1.75
CA LYS A 147 -10.77 -15.47 1.68
C LYS A 147 -9.79 -15.65 0.51
N TRP A 148 -9.06 -14.59 0.16
CA TRP A 148 -8.04 -14.60 -0.88
C TRP A 148 -6.67 -15.05 -0.35
N LYS A 149 -5.70 -15.19 -1.26
CA LYS A 149 -4.38 -15.75 -0.97
C LYS A 149 -3.57 -14.82 -0.06
N ALA A 150 -2.76 -15.41 0.83
CA ALA A 150 -1.85 -14.66 1.71
C ALA A 150 -0.91 -13.71 0.94
N LYS A 151 -0.43 -14.14 -0.23
CA LYS A 151 0.42 -13.31 -1.12
C LYS A 151 -0.26 -12.02 -1.57
N ASP A 152 -1.59 -12.01 -1.71
CA ASP A 152 -2.31 -10.79 -2.07
C ASP A 152 -2.42 -9.82 -0.87
N ALA A 153 -2.59 -10.36 0.35
CA ALA A 153 -2.54 -9.56 1.57
C ALA A 153 -1.15 -8.95 1.78
N GLU A 154 -0.09 -9.75 1.64
CA GLU A 154 1.31 -9.30 1.72
C GLU A 154 1.63 -8.22 0.68
N ALA A 155 1.10 -8.35 -0.54
CA ALA A 155 1.30 -7.36 -1.59
C ALA A 155 0.60 -6.03 -1.26
N VAL A 156 -0.64 -6.07 -0.77
CA VAL A 156 -1.36 -4.84 -0.36
C VAL A 156 -0.64 -4.16 0.80
N ASP A 157 -0.23 -4.91 1.83
CA ASP A 157 0.54 -4.37 2.95
C ASP A 157 1.86 -3.74 2.48
N ALA A 158 2.56 -4.37 1.53
CA ALA A 158 3.79 -3.81 0.96
C ALA A 158 3.54 -2.51 0.20
N LEU A 159 2.46 -2.43 -0.59
CA LEU A 159 2.05 -1.23 -1.32
C LEU A 159 1.69 -0.09 -0.36
N HIS A 160 0.88 -0.36 0.67
CA HIS A 160 0.52 0.61 1.70
C HIS A 160 1.73 1.10 2.49
N ALA A 161 2.65 0.21 2.87
CA ALA A 161 3.88 0.58 3.58
C ALA A 161 4.86 1.40 2.70
N ALA A 162 4.87 1.17 1.39
CA ALA A 162 5.72 1.90 0.45
C ALA A 162 5.17 3.28 0.08
N ALA A 163 3.85 3.44 0.04
CA ALA A 163 3.18 4.68 -0.37
C ALA A 163 3.69 5.95 0.35
N PRO A 164 3.75 6.02 1.70
CA PRO A 164 4.26 7.21 2.38
C PRO A 164 5.75 7.46 2.13
N GLN A 165 6.54 6.40 1.89
CA GLN A 165 7.97 6.52 1.59
C GLN A 165 8.21 7.12 0.21
N LEU A 166 7.48 6.65 -0.80
CA LEU A 166 7.54 7.19 -2.17
C LEU A 166 7.01 8.63 -2.21
N ALA A 167 5.93 8.94 -1.49
CA ALA A 167 5.44 10.31 -1.37
C ALA A 167 6.46 11.25 -0.68
N ALA A 168 7.25 10.76 0.27
CA ALA A 168 8.34 11.53 0.87
C ALA A 168 9.51 11.74 -0.10
N ILE A 169 9.88 10.72 -0.89
CA ILE A 169 10.91 10.82 -1.93
C ILE A 169 10.50 11.82 -3.01
N TYR A 170 9.27 11.72 -3.52
CA TYR A 170 8.71 12.66 -4.48
C TYR A 170 8.81 14.12 -4.00
N ARG A 171 8.39 14.39 -2.76
CA ARG A 171 8.47 15.74 -2.17
C ARG A 171 9.89 16.29 -2.10
N GLN A 172 10.88 15.44 -1.83
CA GLN A 172 12.29 15.84 -1.82
C GLN A 172 12.84 16.09 -3.23
N LEU A 173 12.43 15.28 -4.22
CA LEU A 173 12.77 15.51 -5.63
C LEU A 173 12.20 16.83 -6.17
N GLN A 174 11.03 17.24 -5.68
CA GLN A 174 10.38 18.51 -6.03
C GLN A 174 10.98 19.74 -5.30
N GLY A 175 11.99 19.59 -4.44
CA GLY A 175 12.71 20.72 -3.81
C GLY A 175 12.06 21.34 -2.56
N GLN A 176 11.36 20.55 -1.73
CA GLN A 176 10.87 20.99 -0.41
C GLN A 176 11.99 21.52 0.53
N PRO A 177 11.68 22.39 1.52
CA PRO A 177 12.62 23.35 2.13
C PRO A 177 13.82 22.79 2.92
N ASP A 178 13.89 21.47 3.16
CA ASP A 178 14.96 20.83 3.93
C ASP A 178 16.25 20.58 3.13
N GLY A 179 16.31 21.09 1.88
CA GLY A 179 17.44 20.91 0.97
C GLY A 179 17.38 19.59 0.20
N VAL A 180 17.98 19.57 -1.00
CA VAL A 180 18.09 18.36 -1.82
C VAL A 180 19.03 17.39 -1.11
N PRO A 181 18.59 16.19 -0.66
CA PRO A 181 19.50 15.20 -0.11
C PRO A 181 20.59 14.85 -1.13
N ALA A 182 21.76 14.42 -0.65
CA ALA A 182 22.81 13.93 -1.54
C ALA A 182 22.22 12.90 -2.52
N PRO A 183 22.56 12.94 -3.84
CA PRO A 183 21.98 12.04 -4.83
C PRO A 183 22.05 10.56 -4.44
N GLU A 184 23.04 10.16 -3.65
CA GLU A 184 23.23 8.81 -3.11
C GLU A 184 22.15 8.38 -2.10
N GLU A 185 21.70 9.28 -1.21
CA GLU A 185 20.70 8.97 -0.18
C GLU A 185 19.30 8.78 -0.79
N LEU A 186 18.90 9.69 -1.70
CA LEU A 186 17.64 9.55 -2.44
C LEU A 186 17.64 8.29 -3.31
N ARG A 187 18.76 8.03 -4.00
CA ARG A 187 18.96 6.81 -4.78
C ARG A 187 18.81 5.56 -3.92
N MET A 188 19.48 5.51 -2.77
CA MET A 188 19.40 4.37 -1.85
C MET A 188 17.97 4.14 -1.34
N ARG A 189 17.29 5.20 -0.90
CA ARG A 189 15.91 5.11 -0.41
C ARG A 189 14.93 4.66 -1.48
N LEU A 190 15.00 5.24 -2.68
CA LEU A 190 14.17 4.82 -3.81
C LEU A 190 14.46 3.37 -4.19
N GLY A 191 15.74 2.99 -4.27
CA GLY A 191 16.17 1.62 -4.53
C GLY A 191 15.67 0.62 -3.48
N ARG A 192 15.66 0.96 -2.19
CA ARG A 192 15.11 0.11 -1.13
C ARG A 192 13.63 -0.16 -1.34
N VAL A 193 12.85 0.86 -1.68
CA VAL A 193 11.41 0.72 -1.93
C VAL A 193 11.16 -0.13 -3.18
N ILE A 194 11.91 0.11 -4.26
CA ILE A 194 11.80 -0.70 -5.48
C ILE A 194 12.13 -2.17 -5.18
N ARG A 195 13.20 -2.45 -4.43
CA ARG A 195 13.57 -3.82 -4.04
C ARG A 195 12.53 -4.51 -3.16
N SER A 196 11.89 -3.78 -2.25
CA SER A 196 10.87 -4.37 -1.37
C SER A 196 9.58 -4.71 -2.15
N LEU A 197 9.20 -3.87 -3.12
CA LEU A 197 8.03 -4.07 -3.97
C LEU A 197 8.28 -5.04 -5.14
N LYS A 198 9.53 -5.23 -5.53
CA LYS A 198 9.91 -6.04 -6.69
C LYS A 198 9.18 -5.54 -7.95
N GLN A 199 8.60 -6.44 -8.75
CA GLN A 199 7.84 -6.09 -9.94
C GLN A 199 6.57 -5.25 -9.66
N LEU A 200 6.13 -5.11 -8.39
CA LEU A 200 4.99 -4.27 -8.03
C LEU A 200 5.38 -2.80 -7.79
N TRP A 201 6.63 -2.41 -7.99
CA TRP A 201 7.07 -1.03 -7.75
C TRP A 201 6.29 0.03 -8.56
N PRO A 202 5.78 -0.22 -9.80
CA PRO A 202 4.91 0.73 -10.50
C PRO A 202 3.55 0.88 -9.79
N ALA A 203 2.98 -0.21 -9.29
CA ALA A 203 1.77 -0.16 -8.44
C ALA A 203 2.02 0.61 -7.14
N GLY A 204 3.26 0.56 -6.62
CA GLY A 204 3.70 1.39 -5.49
C GLY A 204 3.63 2.88 -5.81
N CYS A 205 4.06 3.28 -7.01
CA CYS A 205 3.99 4.67 -7.47
C CYS A 205 2.54 5.15 -7.56
N VAL A 206 1.65 4.36 -8.17
CA VAL A 206 0.21 4.66 -8.26
C VAL A 206 -0.41 4.79 -6.85
N THR A 207 -0.13 3.84 -5.96
CA THR A 207 -0.65 3.87 -4.57
C THR A 207 -0.14 5.12 -3.82
N ALA A 208 1.12 5.51 -4.05
CA ALA A 208 1.70 6.71 -3.47
C ALA A 208 1.11 8.00 -4.05
N ALA A 209 0.84 8.04 -5.36
CA ALA A 209 0.21 9.17 -6.04
C ALA A 209 -1.22 9.41 -5.54
N LEU A 210 -1.97 8.32 -5.32
CA LEU A 210 -3.27 8.35 -4.67
C LEU A 210 -3.19 8.93 -3.26
N LEU A 211 -2.29 8.39 -2.42
CA LEU A 211 -2.09 8.87 -1.04
C LEU A 211 -1.67 10.35 -1.00
N HIS A 212 -0.80 10.77 -1.91
CA HIS A 212 -0.33 12.14 -2.02
C HIS A 212 -1.45 13.10 -2.40
N SER A 213 -2.31 12.70 -3.34
CA SER A 213 -3.45 13.48 -3.82
C SER A 213 -4.61 13.50 -2.82
N SER A 214 -4.73 12.47 -1.98
CA SER A 214 -5.81 12.33 -0.99
C SER A 214 -5.63 13.16 0.29
N ARG A 215 -4.54 13.92 0.42
CA ARG A 215 -4.31 14.78 1.60
C ARG A 215 -5.35 15.91 1.76
N GLY A 216 -6.09 16.23 0.70
CA GLY A 216 -7.28 17.10 0.76
C GLY A 216 -8.56 16.39 1.23
N MET A 217 -8.53 15.06 1.46
CA MET A 217 -9.69 14.25 1.87
C MET A 217 -9.68 13.86 3.36
N GLY A 218 -8.74 14.38 4.17
CA GLY A 218 -8.75 14.20 5.64
C GLY A 218 -8.28 12.82 6.14
N LEU A 219 -7.40 12.13 5.39
CA LEU A 219 -6.79 10.85 5.80
C LEU A 219 -5.59 11.02 6.73
N ASP A 220 -5.02 12.22 6.77
CA ASP A 220 -3.95 12.62 7.69
C ASP A 220 -4.62 13.08 8.99
N GLY A 221 -4.32 12.45 10.12
CA GLY A 221 -4.83 12.85 11.45
C GLY A 221 -4.46 14.26 11.92
N GLU A 222 -3.89 15.11 11.06
CA GLU A 222 -3.67 16.55 11.22
C GLU A 222 -4.29 17.33 10.03
N ALA A 223 -5.50 16.98 9.61
CA ALA A 223 -6.22 17.79 8.64
C ALA A 223 -6.57 19.17 9.24
N ALA A 224 -6.05 20.24 8.64
CA ALA A 224 -6.65 21.56 8.81
C ALA A 224 -8.16 21.46 8.49
N PRO A 225 -9.05 22.11 9.25
CA PRO A 225 -10.48 21.99 9.02
C PRO A 225 -10.80 22.38 7.57
N LEU A 226 -11.40 21.43 6.84
CA LEU A 226 -11.84 21.62 5.45
C LEU A 226 -12.72 22.86 5.38
N SER A 227 -12.50 23.69 4.37
CA SER A 227 -13.41 24.78 4.06
C SER A 227 -14.80 24.21 3.69
N PRO A 228 -15.89 24.99 3.84
CA PRO A 228 -17.23 24.56 3.45
C PRO A 228 -17.33 24.10 1.98
N GLY A 229 -16.46 24.61 1.09
CA GLY A 229 -16.37 24.19 -0.31
C GLY A 229 -15.70 22.83 -0.51
N GLU A 230 -14.66 22.53 0.28
CA GLU A 230 -13.95 21.24 0.24
C GLU A 230 -14.79 20.13 0.88
N ALA A 231 -15.52 20.44 1.97
CA ALA A 231 -16.47 19.52 2.57
C ALA A 231 -17.64 19.21 1.62
N ALA A 232 -18.12 20.20 0.86
CA ALA A 232 -19.16 20.00 -0.15
C ALA A 232 -18.65 19.19 -1.36
N ALA A 233 -17.39 19.37 -1.77
CA ALA A 233 -16.77 18.60 -2.86
C ALA A 233 -16.48 17.14 -2.44
N ALA A 234 -16.09 16.89 -1.19
CA ALA A 234 -15.92 15.55 -0.65
C ALA A 234 -17.25 14.83 -0.38
N ALA A 235 -18.32 15.58 -0.11
CA ALA A 235 -19.68 15.07 0.06
C ALA A 235 -20.47 14.94 -1.25
N ALA A 236 -19.96 15.49 -2.36
CA ALA A 236 -20.53 15.25 -3.67
C ALA A 236 -20.23 13.80 -4.05
N GLU A 237 -21.29 13.01 -4.24
CA GLU A 237 -21.17 11.70 -4.90
C GLU A 237 -20.36 11.90 -6.18
N PRO A 238 -19.33 11.08 -6.46
CA PRO A 238 -18.65 11.14 -7.74
C PRO A 238 -19.72 10.96 -8.81
N SER A 239 -19.96 12.04 -9.56
CA SER A 239 -20.85 12.02 -10.70
C SER A 239 -20.45 10.83 -11.57
N ASP A 240 -21.41 10.10 -12.12
CA ASP A 240 -21.14 9.13 -13.19
C ASP A 240 -20.54 9.80 -14.44
N GLY A 241 -20.39 11.13 -14.42
CA GLY A 241 -19.82 11.99 -15.45
C GLY A 241 -18.30 12.16 -15.38
N GLU A 242 -17.76 12.29 -16.58
CA GLU A 242 -16.41 12.60 -17.05
C GLU A 242 -15.20 12.21 -16.17
N PRO A 243 -14.24 11.43 -16.72
CA PRO A 243 -13.01 11.13 -16.01
C PRO A 243 -12.30 12.41 -15.58
N ASP A 244 -11.81 12.46 -14.34
CA ASP A 244 -11.01 13.56 -13.79
C ASP A 244 -9.64 13.59 -14.48
N ALA A 245 -9.62 14.04 -15.74
CA ALA A 245 -8.43 14.07 -16.56
C ALA A 245 -7.31 14.89 -15.91
N ALA A 246 -7.67 15.99 -15.24
CA ALA A 246 -6.71 16.84 -14.55
C ALA A 246 -6.10 16.14 -13.32
N GLY A 247 -6.90 15.46 -12.50
CA GLY A 247 -6.39 14.68 -11.38
C GLY A 247 -5.60 13.46 -11.84
N THR A 248 -6.04 12.78 -12.88
CA THR A 248 -5.28 11.69 -13.51
C THR A 248 -3.93 12.19 -14.00
N GLN A 249 -3.87 13.32 -14.71
CA GLN A 249 -2.60 13.89 -15.16
C GLN A 249 -1.67 14.23 -13.98
N ARG A 250 -2.18 14.86 -12.90
CA ARG A 250 -1.35 15.16 -11.72
C ARG A 250 -0.74 13.90 -11.08
N ARG A 251 -1.47 12.79 -11.06
CA ARG A 251 -0.97 11.52 -10.52
C ARG A 251 0.02 10.85 -11.47
N LEU A 252 -0.20 10.95 -12.78
CA LEU A 252 0.77 10.52 -13.78
C LEU A 252 2.07 11.31 -13.66
N ASP A 253 2.02 12.63 -13.52
CA ASP A 253 3.20 13.46 -13.32
C ASP A 253 3.99 13.03 -12.06
N PHE A 254 3.28 12.66 -10.98
CA PHE A 254 3.90 12.08 -9.79
C PHE A 254 4.64 10.77 -10.08
N CYS A 255 4.00 9.86 -10.80
CA CYS A 255 4.56 8.56 -11.18
C CYS A 255 5.77 8.71 -12.11
N GLU A 256 5.69 9.60 -13.11
CA GLU A 256 6.77 9.91 -14.04
C GLU A 256 7.99 10.48 -13.32
N VAL A 257 7.81 11.40 -12.36
CA VAL A 257 8.93 11.93 -11.57
C VAL A 257 9.69 10.84 -10.81
N LEU A 258 8.98 9.86 -10.24
CA LEU A 258 9.62 8.74 -9.54
C LEU A 258 10.31 7.76 -10.50
N LEU A 259 9.70 7.50 -11.66
CA LEU A 259 10.28 6.67 -12.72
C LEU A 259 11.53 7.31 -13.32
N ASP A 260 11.48 8.60 -13.65
CA ASP A 260 12.61 9.37 -14.16
C ASP A 260 13.76 9.38 -13.15
N ALA A 261 13.46 9.58 -11.86
CA ALA A 261 14.47 9.50 -10.82
C ALA A 261 15.07 8.08 -10.71
N ALA A 262 14.25 7.02 -10.77
CA ALA A 262 14.72 5.65 -10.73
C ALA A 262 15.64 5.32 -11.92
N THR A 263 15.29 5.81 -13.11
CA THR A 263 16.08 5.66 -14.34
C THR A 263 17.37 6.46 -14.29
N ALA A 264 17.30 7.75 -13.94
CA ALA A 264 18.46 8.64 -13.83
C ALA A 264 19.47 8.18 -12.77
N TYR A 265 18.97 7.58 -11.68
CA TYR A 265 19.81 6.99 -10.65
C TYR A 265 20.30 5.58 -10.98
N GLY A 266 19.82 4.95 -12.06
CA GLY A 266 20.20 3.60 -12.46
C GLY A 266 19.66 2.51 -11.52
N VAL A 267 18.54 2.76 -10.84
CA VAL A 267 17.94 1.83 -9.85
C VAL A 267 16.56 1.29 -10.25
N ALA A 268 15.99 1.66 -11.39
CA ALA A 268 14.70 1.13 -11.87
C ALA A 268 14.66 -0.42 -11.91
N GLY A 269 15.77 -1.05 -12.33
CA GLY A 269 15.94 -2.50 -12.37
C GLY A 269 16.50 -3.14 -11.09
N CYS A 270 16.72 -2.38 -10.00
CA CYS A 270 17.51 -2.86 -8.86
C CYS A 270 16.88 -4.02 -8.08
N TRP A 271 15.58 -4.25 -8.23
CA TRP A 271 14.87 -5.40 -7.65
C TRP A 271 15.33 -6.75 -8.22
N GLN A 272 16.03 -6.76 -9.37
CA GLN A 272 16.60 -7.97 -9.96
C GLN A 272 18.06 -8.20 -9.53
N TRP A 273 18.70 -7.23 -8.85
CA TRP A 273 20.11 -7.33 -8.51
C TRP A 273 20.37 -8.34 -7.40
N LYS A 274 21.43 -9.12 -7.59
CA LYS A 274 22.04 -9.91 -6.53
C LYS A 274 22.88 -8.98 -5.64
N PRO A 275 22.89 -9.19 -4.31
CA PRO A 275 23.83 -8.50 -3.43
C PRO A 275 25.28 -8.69 -3.91
N LEU A 276 26.08 -7.63 -3.91
CA LEU A 276 27.50 -7.70 -4.26
C LEU A 276 28.31 -8.62 -3.33
N LEU A 277 27.87 -8.71 -2.06
CA LEU A 277 28.50 -9.53 -1.03
C LEU A 277 27.48 -10.50 -0.44
N ASP A 278 27.86 -11.77 -0.38
CA ASP A 278 27.15 -12.79 0.37
C ASP A 278 27.56 -12.81 1.86
N GLY A 279 26.87 -13.65 2.65
CA GLY A 279 27.14 -13.76 4.08
C GLY A 279 28.57 -14.19 4.40
N LYS A 280 29.20 -15.04 3.58
CA LYS A 280 30.57 -15.49 3.80
C LYS A 280 31.56 -14.36 3.51
N GLN A 281 31.34 -13.60 2.44
CA GLN A 281 32.17 -12.46 2.07
C GLN A 281 32.09 -11.35 3.12
N VAL A 282 30.90 -11.08 3.67
CA VAL A 282 30.73 -10.12 4.78
C VAL A 282 31.41 -10.62 6.05
N MET A 283 31.21 -11.87 6.45
CA MET A 283 31.87 -12.44 7.65
C MET A 283 33.40 -12.35 7.53
N ALA A 284 33.96 -12.72 6.37
CA ALA A 284 35.40 -12.63 6.11
C ALA A 284 35.90 -11.18 6.11
N ALA A 285 35.15 -10.23 5.54
CA ALA A 285 35.51 -8.82 5.54
C ALA A 285 35.56 -8.23 6.95
N MET A 286 34.70 -8.71 7.85
CA MET A 286 34.50 -8.20 9.20
C MET A 286 35.18 -9.02 10.30
N GLY A 287 35.91 -10.08 9.95
CA GLY A 287 36.56 -10.97 10.92
C GLY A 287 35.59 -11.77 11.80
N MET A 288 34.35 -11.99 11.33
CA MET A 288 33.33 -12.71 12.09
C MET A 288 33.48 -14.21 11.92
N THR A 289 33.41 -14.96 13.01
CA THR A 289 33.48 -16.43 13.03
C THR A 289 32.10 -17.10 13.09
N ALA A 290 31.05 -16.35 13.42
CA ALA A 290 29.68 -16.83 13.49
C ALA A 290 28.70 -15.82 12.90
N GLY A 291 27.63 -16.33 12.29
CA GLY A 291 26.50 -15.53 11.85
C GLY A 291 25.67 -15.02 13.03
N GLY A 292 24.67 -14.19 12.74
CA GLY A 292 23.73 -13.68 13.74
C GLY A 292 23.01 -12.41 13.29
N PRO A 293 22.27 -11.75 14.19
CA PRO A 293 21.57 -10.49 13.88
C PRO A 293 22.51 -9.39 13.33
N GLN A 294 23.77 -9.37 13.78
CA GLN A 294 24.78 -8.45 13.27
C GLN A 294 25.12 -8.69 11.80
N LEU A 295 25.25 -9.96 11.37
CA LEU A 295 25.47 -10.28 9.95
C LEU A 295 24.30 -9.79 9.09
N GLY A 296 23.06 -9.95 9.57
CA GLY A 296 21.88 -9.42 8.89
C GLY A 296 21.93 -7.90 8.70
N ARG A 297 22.36 -7.14 9.73
CA ARG A 297 22.54 -5.69 9.64
C ARG A 297 23.63 -5.29 8.64
N LEU A 298 24.75 -6.01 8.62
CA LEU A 298 25.85 -5.75 7.68
C LEU A 298 25.48 -6.10 6.24
N LEU A 299 24.72 -7.18 6.02
CA LEU A 299 24.19 -7.52 4.70
C LEU A 299 23.21 -6.45 4.21
N ALA A 300 22.35 -5.92 5.08
CA ALA A 300 21.47 -4.81 4.74
C ALA A 300 22.28 -3.56 4.37
N ALA A 301 23.26 -3.18 5.20
CA ALA A 301 24.16 -2.05 4.93
C ALA A 301 24.94 -2.21 3.61
N ALA A 302 25.37 -3.42 3.27
CA ALA A 302 26.03 -3.71 1.99
C ALA A 302 25.09 -3.51 0.79
N VAL A 303 23.83 -3.93 0.91
CA VAL A 303 22.81 -3.69 -0.12
C VAL A 303 22.50 -2.19 -0.24
N ASP A 304 22.46 -1.47 0.87
CA ASP A 304 22.23 -0.02 0.86
C ASP A 304 23.36 0.73 0.19
N TRP A 305 24.61 0.32 0.47
CA TRP A 305 25.78 0.84 -0.22
C TRP A 305 25.72 0.54 -1.71
N GLN A 306 25.34 -0.69 -2.11
CA GLN A 306 25.18 -1.06 -3.53
C GLN A 306 24.10 -0.21 -4.22
N LEU A 307 23.00 0.10 -3.54
CA LEU A 307 21.97 0.98 -4.08
C LEU A 307 22.49 2.42 -4.22
N ALA A 308 23.23 2.92 -3.23
CA ALA A 308 23.88 4.22 -3.30
C ALA A 308 24.96 4.28 -4.40
N HIS A 309 25.59 3.15 -4.74
CA HIS A 309 26.67 3.05 -5.73
C HIS A 309 26.39 1.95 -6.77
N PRO A 310 25.46 2.16 -7.74
CA PRO A 310 25.07 1.13 -8.71
C PRO A 310 26.20 0.56 -9.58
N ALA A 311 27.24 1.36 -9.83
CA ALA A 311 28.44 0.95 -10.56
C ALA A 311 29.56 0.41 -9.66
N GLY A 312 29.32 0.37 -8.34
CA GLY A 312 30.29 -0.07 -7.34
C GLY A 312 30.57 -1.57 -7.42
N THR A 313 31.80 -1.93 -7.08
CA THR A 313 32.30 -3.29 -7.09
C THR A 313 32.18 -3.96 -5.72
N ALA A 314 32.31 -5.29 -5.69
CA ALA A 314 32.37 -6.04 -4.43
C ALA A 314 33.60 -5.67 -3.58
N ASP A 315 34.70 -5.22 -4.19
CA ASP A 315 35.91 -4.80 -3.48
C ASP A 315 35.68 -3.49 -2.75
N GLU A 316 35.15 -2.49 -3.44
CA GLU A 316 34.79 -1.19 -2.88
C GLU A 316 33.76 -1.34 -1.76
N CYS A 317 32.74 -2.18 -1.94
CA CYS A 317 31.76 -2.48 -0.89
C CYS A 317 32.41 -3.07 0.37
N ARG A 318 33.39 -3.97 0.21
CA ARG A 318 34.12 -4.58 1.34
C ARG A 318 34.98 -3.57 2.06
N GLU A 319 35.69 -2.72 1.33
CA GLU A 319 36.50 -1.66 1.91
C GLU A 319 35.64 -0.66 2.69
N TRP A 320 34.51 -0.26 2.11
CA TRP A 320 33.53 0.59 2.78
C TRP A 320 32.99 -0.05 4.07
N LEU A 321 32.60 -1.33 4.04
CA LEU A 321 32.11 -2.05 5.23
C LEU A 321 33.16 -2.07 6.35
N ARG A 322 34.44 -2.33 6.02
CA ARG A 322 35.52 -2.31 7.02
C ARG A 322 35.73 -0.92 7.60
N ARG A 323 35.68 0.12 6.76
CA ARG A 323 35.87 1.51 7.19
C ARG A 323 34.76 1.99 8.12
N GLU A 324 33.50 1.73 7.78
CA GLU A 324 32.33 2.23 8.52
C GLU A 324 31.93 1.35 9.71
N HIS A 325 32.16 0.03 9.63
CA HIS A 325 31.69 -0.92 10.64
C HIS A 325 32.79 -1.74 11.31
N GLY A 326 34.05 -1.63 10.88
CA GLY A 326 35.17 -2.46 11.38
C GLY A 326 35.59 -2.15 12.82
N GLY A 327 35.17 -1.02 13.39
CA GLY A 327 35.53 -0.59 14.75
C GLY A 327 34.88 -1.39 15.90
N GLY A 328 34.07 -2.42 15.62
CA GLY A 328 33.27 -3.12 16.64
C GLY A 328 33.86 -4.41 17.24
N VAL A 329 35.03 -4.87 16.82
CA VAL A 329 35.58 -6.20 17.22
C VAL A 329 36.80 -6.10 18.14
N GLY A 330 37.11 -4.91 18.67
CA GLY A 330 38.36 -4.62 19.37
C GLY A 330 38.27 -4.29 20.87
N GLY A 331 37.21 -4.67 21.59
CA GLY A 331 37.10 -4.29 23.00
C GLY A 331 36.24 -5.26 23.80
N LEU A 332 36.87 -6.30 24.33
CA LEU A 332 36.66 -6.95 25.63
C LEU A 332 37.71 -8.07 25.70
N GLY A 333 38.94 -7.66 26.00
CA GLY A 333 39.96 -8.53 26.60
C GLY A 333 39.82 -8.54 28.11
#